data_AF-A0A7L8S631-F1
#
_entry.id   AF-A0A7L8S631-F1
#
_cell.length_a   1.000
_cell.length_b   1.000
_cell.length_c   1.000
_cell.angle_alpha   90.00
_cell.angle_beta   90.00
_cell.angle_gamma   90.00
#
_symmetry.space_group_name_H-M   'P 1'
#
loop_
_entity.id
_entity.type
_entity.pdbx_description
1 polymer ?
#
loop_
_entity_poly.entity_id
_entity_poly.type
_entity_poly.pdbx_seq_one_letter_code
_entity_poly.pdbx_strand_id
1 'polypeptide(L)'
;MLGIITRAVLRLVELEPARAVALLLVQDVAAARQVFRSLERKKGLAAIEGMWPDYWRFAKQVTGLDPLQKIPVNDQLVLLVKPADGRGLRCPTHFLPV
;
A
#
# COMPACT_ATOMS: atom_id res chain seq x y z
N MET A 1 9.01 16.94 33.15
CA MET A 1 9.11 15.46 33.13
C MET A 1 7.78 14.92 32.62
N LEU A 2 7.77 14.12 31.56
CA LEU A 2 6.54 13.51 31.02
C LEU A 2 6.37 12.11 31.63
N GLY A 3 5.14 11.75 32.00
CA GLY A 3 4.80 10.44 32.58
C GLY A 3 4.25 9.44 31.55
N ILE A 4 3.95 8.22 32.00
CA ILE A 4 3.37 7.16 31.15
C ILE A 4 1.84 7.23 31.21
N ILE A 5 1.19 7.30 30.06
CA ILE A 5 -0.28 7.17 29.95
C ILE A 5 -0.63 5.69 30.09
N THR A 6 -1.36 5.33 31.15
CA THR A 6 -1.76 3.94 31.43
C THR A 6 -3.16 3.59 30.93
N ARG A 7 -3.95 4.60 30.51
CA ARG A 7 -5.32 4.42 30.01
C ARG A 7 -5.63 5.44 28.90
N ALA A 8 -6.32 4.99 27.87
CA ALA A 8 -6.86 5.83 26.81
C ALA A 8 -8.26 5.33 26.44
N VAL A 9 -9.17 6.26 26.15
CA VAL A 9 -10.48 5.96 25.55
C VAL A 9 -10.37 6.33 24.08
N LEU A 10 -10.53 5.35 23.21
CA LEU A 10 -10.45 5.53 21.76
C LEU A 10 -11.84 5.53 21.14
N ARG A 11 -12.01 6.31 20.07
CA ARG A 11 -13.23 6.25 19.26
C ARG A 11 -13.18 4.98 18.40
N LEU A 12 -14.19 4.13 18.53
CA LEU A 12 -14.40 3.03 17.60
C LEU A 12 -15.00 3.57 16.30
N VAL A 13 -14.59 2.99 15.18
CA VAL A 13 -15.14 3.24 13.85
C VAL A 13 -15.67 1.93 13.28
N GLU A 14 -16.66 1.98 12.40
CA GLU A 14 -17.19 0.79 11.76
C GLU A 14 -16.09 0.05 10.97
N LEU A 15 -16.19 -1.28 10.99
CA LEU A 15 -15.32 -2.12 10.19
C LEU A 15 -15.79 -2.06 8.73
N GLU A 16 -15.01 -1.41 7.88
CA GLU A 16 -15.27 -1.41 6.45
C GLU A 16 -15.17 -2.82 5.85
N PRO A 17 -16.06 -3.22 4.92
CA PRO A 17 -15.94 -4.48 4.18
C PRO A 17 -14.61 -4.57 3.44
N ALA A 18 -14.21 -5.80 3.08
CA ALA A 18 -12.92 -6.10 2.45
C ALA A 18 -12.57 -5.07 1.35
N ARG A 19 -11.50 -4.29 1.60
CA ARG A 19 -11.10 -3.20 0.69
C ARG A 19 -10.34 -3.79 -0.48
N ALA A 20 -10.71 -3.40 -1.70
CA ALA A 20 -9.89 -3.69 -2.87
C ALA A 20 -8.53 -2.99 -2.70
N VAL A 21 -7.46 -3.77 -2.72
CA VAL A 21 -6.08 -3.27 -2.60
C VAL A 21 -5.46 -3.29 -3.99
N ALA A 22 -4.78 -2.20 -4.35
CA ALA A 22 -3.94 -2.18 -5.54
C ALA A 22 -2.47 -2.40 -5.15
N LEU A 23 -1.78 -3.25 -5.91
CA LEU A 23 -0.34 -3.40 -5.83
C LEU A 23 0.30 -2.73 -7.05
N LEU A 24 1.29 -1.87 -6.83
CA LEU A 24 2.06 -1.22 -7.89
C LEU A 24 3.52 -1.60 -7.76
N LEU A 25 4.14 -1.91 -8.88
CA LEU A 25 5.60 -2.04 -8.96
C LEU A 25 6.17 -0.70 -9.41
N VAL A 26 7.14 -0.19 -8.66
CA VAL A 26 7.87 1.02 -9.00
C VAL A 26 9.37 0.74 -8.97
N GLN A 27 10.10 1.36 -9.89
CA GLN A 27 11.51 1.03 -10.10
C GLN A 27 12.36 1.32 -8.87
N ASP A 28 12.15 2.46 -8.22
CA ASP A 28 12.97 2.93 -7.12
C ASP A 28 12.19 3.85 -6.16
N VAL A 29 12.91 4.34 -5.15
CA VAL A 29 12.36 5.27 -4.15
C VAL A 29 11.90 6.59 -4.76
N ALA A 30 12.55 7.05 -5.84
CA ALA A 30 12.17 8.31 -6.48
C ALA A 30 10.81 8.17 -7.19
N ALA A 31 10.62 7.09 -7.94
CA ALA A 31 9.36 6.71 -8.57
C ALA A 31 8.26 6.51 -7.51
N ALA A 32 8.58 5.82 -6.40
CA ALA A 32 7.67 5.67 -5.28
C ALA A 32 7.20 7.04 -4.75
N ARG A 33 8.14 7.96 -4.47
CA ARG A 33 7.83 9.32 -3.99
C ARG A 33 6.94 10.09 -4.97
N GLN A 34 7.13 9.91 -6.28
CA GLN A 34 6.25 10.52 -7.27
C GLN A 34 4.82 9.97 -7.19
N VAL A 35 4.66 8.66 -7.01
CA VAL A 35 3.35 8.04 -6.76
C VAL A 35 2.72 8.61 -5.48
N PHE A 36 3.45 8.66 -4.36
CA PHE A 36 2.96 9.26 -3.11
C PHE A 36 2.46 10.70 -3.32
N ARG A 37 3.26 11.59 -3.92
CA ARG A 37 2.84 12.98 -4.20
C ARG A 37 1.62 13.09 -5.12
N SER A 38 1.45 12.13 -6.03
CA SER A 38 0.31 12.10 -6.95
C SER A 38 -0.96 11.62 -6.25
N LEU A 39 -0.81 10.78 -5.22
CA LEU A 39 -1.89 10.22 -4.43
C LEU A 39 -2.27 11.07 -3.21
N GLU A 40 -1.35 11.87 -2.65
CA GLU A 40 -1.62 12.83 -1.56
C GLU A 40 -2.78 13.79 -1.88
N ARG A 41 -2.92 14.14 -3.16
CA ARG A 41 -3.99 15.04 -3.64
C ARG A 41 -5.33 14.34 -3.83
N LYS A 42 -5.38 13.01 -3.72
CA LYS A 42 -6.62 12.23 -3.87
C LYS A 42 -7.32 12.10 -2.52
N LYS A 43 -8.59 12.49 -2.47
CA LYS A 43 -9.49 12.12 -1.37
C LYS A 43 -9.85 10.63 -1.50
N GLY A 44 -10.03 9.96 -0.38
CA GLY A 44 -10.50 8.57 -0.38
C GLY A 44 -9.40 7.50 -0.40
N LEU A 45 -8.21 7.78 0.15
CA LEU A 45 -7.20 6.76 0.44
C LEU A 45 -7.12 6.53 1.94
N ALA A 46 -7.10 5.26 2.35
CA ALA A 46 -6.89 4.87 3.74
C ALA A 46 -5.42 4.74 4.08
N ALA A 47 -4.64 4.15 3.16
CA ALA A 47 -3.22 3.89 3.39
C ALA A 47 -2.48 3.74 2.06
N ILE A 48 -1.19 4.07 2.10
CA ILE A 48 -0.22 3.71 1.07
C ILE A 48 1.02 3.20 1.80
N GLU A 49 1.46 2.00 1.48
CA GLU A 49 2.60 1.34 2.13
C GLU A 49 3.61 0.89 1.08
N GLY A 50 4.89 1.10 1.33
CA GLY A 50 5.97 0.63 0.47
C GLY A 50 6.66 -0.59 1.09
N MET A 51 6.90 -1.61 0.27
CA MET A 51 7.63 -2.81 0.65
C MET A 51 8.95 -2.88 -0.10
N TRP A 52 10.03 -3.04 0.65
CA TRP A 52 11.35 -3.32 0.10
C TRP A 52 11.35 -4.70 -0.60
N PRO A 53 12.17 -4.89 -1.66
CA PRO A 53 12.22 -6.15 -2.39
C PRO A 53 12.50 -7.36 -1.49
N ASP A 54 13.43 -7.23 -0.54
CA ASP A 54 13.79 -8.32 0.38
C ASP A 54 12.63 -8.68 1.31
N TYR A 55 11.91 -7.66 1.82
CA TYR A 55 10.73 -7.89 2.64
C TYR A 55 9.61 -8.54 1.84
N TRP A 56 9.42 -8.14 0.58
CA TRP A 56 8.45 -8.79 -0.31
C TRP A 56 8.77 -10.27 -0.52
N ARG A 57 10.03 -10.60 -0.84
CA ARG A 57 10.48 -11.98 -1.00
C ARG A 57 10.24 -12.79 0.28
N PHE A 58 10.60 -12.24 1.43
CA PHE A 58 10.35 -12.86 2.74
C PHE A 58 8.85 -13.10 2.98
N ALA A 59 8.01 -12.08 2.77
CA ALA A 59 6.57 -12.18 2.97
C ALA A 59 5.93 -13.27 2.09
N LYS A 60 6.38 -13.38 0.83
CA LYS A 60 5.94 -14.47 -0.08
C LYS A 60 6.33 -15.85 0.45
N GLN A 61 7.55 -16.01 0.94
CA GLN A 61 8.02 -17.28 1.49
C GLN A 61 7.24 -17.69 2.74
N VAL A 62 6.97 -16.74 3.64
CA VAL A 62 6.26 -17.01 4.90
C VAL A 62 4.78 -17.28 4.69
N THR A 63 4.13 -16.54 3.78
CA THR A 63 2.67 -16.63 3.57
C THR A 63 2.26 -17.62 2.48
N GLY A 64 3.19 -17.98 1.59
CA GLY A 64 2.88 -18.74 0.38
C GLY A 64 2.04 -17.98 -0.66
N LEU A 65 1.77 -16.69 -0.44
CA LEU A 65 0.94 -15.86 -1.33
C LEU A 65 1.83 -15.00 -2.23
N ASP A 66 1.64 -15.12 -3.55
CA ASP A 66 2.27 -14.25 -4.54
C ASP A 66 1.22 -13.62 -5.48
N PRO A 67 0.60 -12.50 -5.09
CA PRO A 67 -0.40 -11.83 -5.92
C PRO A 67 0.21 -11.21 -7.19
N LEU A 68 1.55 -11.11 -7.27
CA LEU A 68 2.27 -10.59 -8.45
C LEU A 68 2.97 -11.72 -9.23
N GLN A 69 2.61 -12.99 -9.04
CA GLN A 69 3.28 -14.15 -9.68
C GLN A 69 3.48 -14.05 -11.20
N LYS A 70 2.63 -13.28 -11.90
CA LYS A 70 2.71 -13.07 -13.37
C LYS A 70 3.66 -11.94 -13.78
N ILE A 71 4.17 -11.18 -12.83
CA ILE A 71 5.05 -10.03 -13.06
C ILE A 71 6.33 -10.28 -12.25
N PRO A 72 7.49 -10.44 -12.89
CA PRO A 72 8.74 -10.65 -12.17
C PRO A 72 9.05 -9.42 -11.31
N VAL A 73 9.08 -9.60 -9.99
CA VAL A 73 9.48 -8.58 -9.02
C VAL A 73 10.95 -8.84 -8.65
N ASN A 74 11.85 -8.05 -9.24
CA ASN A 74 13.29 -8.17 -8.98
C ASN A 74 13.70 -7.23 -7.84
N ASP A 75 14.17 -6.03 -8.19
CA ASP A 75 14.64 -5.00 -7.27
C ASP A 75 13.67 -3.80 -7.16
N GLN A 76 12.48 -3.97 -7.72
CA GLN A 76 11.42 -2.97 -7.66
C GLN A 76 10.78 -2.92 -6.27
N LEU A 77 10.42 -1.72 -5.85
CA LEU A 77 9.55 -1.52 -4.70
C LEU A 77 8.12 -1.94 -5.04
N VAL A 78 7.48 -2.62 -4.10
CA VAL A 78 6.04 -2.92 -4.19
C VAL A 78 5.29 -1.92 -3.34
N LEU A 79 4.39 -1.16 -3.94
CA LEU A 79 3.49 -0.25 -3.23
C LEU A 79 2.13 -0.91 -3.07
N LEU A 80 1.64 -0.94 -1.84
CA LEU A 80 0.28 -1.30 -1.48
C LEU A 80 -0.54 -0.02 -1.34
N VAL A 81 -1.60 0.13 -2.13
CA VAL A 81 -2.50 1.29 -2.09
C VAL A 81 -3.89 0.83 -1.68
N LYS A 82 -4.40 1.39 -0.57
CA LYS A 82 -5.69 1.06 0.02
C LYS A 82 -6.65 2.26 -0.08
N PRO A 83 -7.80 2.14 -0.76
CA PRO A 83 -8.83 3.17 -0.75
C PRO A 83 -9.48 3.28 0.64
N ALA A 84 -10.05 4.45 0.94
CA ALA A 84 -10.74 4.74 2.18
C ALA A 84 -12.17 4.18 2.17
N ASP A 85 -12.83 4.28 1.02
CA ASP A 85 -14.11 3.64 0.75
C ASP A 85 -13.88 2.26 0.12
N GLY A 86 -14.71 1.27 0.42
CA GLY A 86 -14.68 -0.05 -0.24
C GLY A 86 -14.92 -0.01 -1.76
N ARG A 87 -15.03 1.18 -2.36
CA ARG A 87 -15.08 1.41 -3.80
C ARG A 87 -13.65 1.31 -4.31
N GLY A 88 -13.35 0.21 -5.00
CA GLY A 88 -12.00 -0.02 -5.52
C GLY A 88 -11.45 1.18 -6.29
N LEU A 89 -10.14 1.37 -6.17
CA LEU A 89 -9.41 2.33 -6.99
C LEU A 89 -9.70 1.98 -8.45
N ARG A 90 -10.33 2.88 -9.20
CA ARG A 90 -10.39 2.74 -10.66
C ARG A 90 -8.96 2.81 -11.15
N CYS A 91 -8.38 1.64 -11.42
CA CYS A 91 -7.12 1.52 -12.11
C CYS A 91 -7.34 2.13 -13.50
N PRO A 92 -6.67 3.24 -13.87
CA PRO A 92 -6.61 3.59 -15.27
C PRO A 92 -5.86 2.44 -15.94
N THR A 93 -6.51 1.77 -16.89
CA THR A 93 -6.01 0.64 -17.69
C THR A 93 -4.80 0.98 -18.56
N HIS A 94 -4.06 2.03 -18.23
CA HIS A 94 -2.86 2.46 -18.89
C HIS A 94 -1.76 2.38 -17.84
N PHE A 95 -0.96 1.31 -17.92
CA PHE A 95 0.41 1.34 -17.42
C PHE A 95 1.07 2.55 -18.06
N LEU A 96 1.14 3.65 -17.32
CA LEU A 96 2.00 4.76 -17.71
C LEU A 96 3.43 4.26 -17.47
N PRO A 97 4.26 4.17 -18.52
CA PRO A 97 5.69 3.97 -18.30
C PRO A 97 6.18 5.20 -17.55
N VAL A 98 6.70 4.97 -16.34
CA VAL A 98 7.57 5.93 -15.64
C VAL A 98 8.98 5.36 -15.71
#